data_AF-A0A2C9SV62-F1
#
_entry.id   AF-A0A2C9SV62-F1
#
_cell.length_a   1.000
_cell.length_b   1.000
_cell.length_c   1.000
_cell.angle_alpha   90.00
_cell.angle_beta   90.00
_cell.angle_gamma   90.00
#
_symmetry.space_group_name_H-M   'P 1'
#
loop_
_entity.id
_entity.type
_entity.pdbx_description
1 polymer ?
#
loop_
_entity_poly.entity_id
_entity_poly.type
_entity_poly.pdbx_seq_one_letter_code
_entity_poly.pdbx_strand_id
1 'polypeptide(L)'
;MSSESTDTAIRTAVVFVHGLLERRPMDTLDSFAKTVLAPQSGGWEYYPRPVEITDSYEARRYVVPAAGVELYEYDWSFLMTSGRYAGFVPALGRVFLRRPRHVPDPLFGIWRVTWLAVLVPLAVLVGVLVVGGFLLQTGVAGWIIGLVTSVVVLSVALAVLRMAPRALIRSFLTTGFINVARYFDPAVPESHAARRAIRGGLVDLLYTLHQGRYARIVVVGHGIGGYIAYDALTTLWEETHELRAAPDESGCGLGALGRLEAAADRLSAEPDADDALDAFRAEQFDLWRDLRAQGNPWRITDFVTVGTPMALADLFIGRPPMLSGLTGTDARRHELFDRLTRRGVVVRCPPRSEALPADAVEAGPADYGVDASGATVLGAQSPFAVTRWTNIWFPVRRGSIRGDWFGGVLRPLFGPGIREIAVSGNLPQRLRPGAPQTGYFTQPDRDAPGDVAFHLREVLALDDHSGLDVSVSAPEPDPATVGRVVYRSWQRSM
;
A
#
# COMPACT_ATOMS: atom_id res chain seq x y z
N MET A 1 33.57 33.83 -5.20
CA MET A 1 32.28 34.46 -5.50
C MET A 1 31.67 33.69 -6.64
N SER A 2 31.09 32.54 -6.32
CA SER A 2 30.38 31.68 -7.26
C SER A 2 28.94 32.14 -7.19
N SER A 3 28.41 32.64 -8.30
CA SER A 3 27.02 33.05 -8.43
C SER A 3 26.10 31.91 -7.96
N GLU A 4 25.33 32.16 -6.90
CA GLU A 4 24.08 31.47 -6.63
C GLU A 4 23.19 31.65 -7.87
N SER A 5 23.26 30.68 -8.77
CA SER A 5 22.20 30.45 -9.74
C SER A 5 20.99 30.04 -8.91
N THR A 6 20.05 30.96 -8.70
CA THR A 6 18.68 30.66 -8.28
C THR A 6 18.09 29.70 -9.30
N ASP A 7 18.27 28.40 -9.04
CA ASP A 7 17.88 27.34 -9.94
C ASP A 7 16.35 27.27 -9.95
N THR A 8 15.77 27.98 -10.91
CA THR A 8 14.33 28.14 -11.12
C THR A 8 13.73 26.90 -11.79
N ALA A 9 14.50 25.83 -11.97
CA ALA A 9 14.05 24.60 -12.58
C ALA A 9 13.06 23.87 -11.67
N ILE A 10 11.89 23.55 -12.22
CA ILE A 10 10.88 22.69 -11.58
C ILE A 10 11.50 21.32 -11.36
N ARG A 11 11.54 20.88 -10.10
CA ARG A 11 12.12 19.58 -9.71
C ARG A 11 11.08 18.68 -9.07
N THR A 12 11.13 17.40 -9.40
CA THR A 12 10.25 16.37 -8.83
C THR A 12 11.05 15.36 -8.02
N ALA A 13 10.66 15.11 -6.77
CA ALA A 13 11.17 14.01 -5.98
C ALA A 13 10.24 12.80 -6.08
N VAL A 14 10.78 11.63 -6.37
CA VAL A 14 10.04 10.36 -6.34
C VAL A 14 10.59 9.49 -5.21
N VAL A 15 9.76 9.21 -4.21
CA VAL A 15 10.16 8.40 -3.04
C VAL A 15 9.63 6.99 -3.22
N PHE A 16 10.54 6.04 -3.39
CA PHE A 16 10.24 4.63 -3.53
C PHE A 16 10.36 3.90 -2.19
N VAL A 17 9.22 3.50 -1.63
CA VAL A 17 9.09 2.86 -0.32
C VAL A 17 8.90 1.35 -0.53
N HIS A 18 9.88 0.54 -0.13
CA HIS A 18 9.82 -0.91 -0.28
C HIS A 18 10.54 -1.67 0.82
N GLY A 19 10.33 -2.98 0.85
CA GLY A 19 11.11 -3.92 1.66
C GLY A 19 11.48 -5.16 0.86
N LEU A 20 11.71 -4.96 -0.44
CA LEU A 20 12.29 -5.97 -1.32
C LEU A 20 13.71 -6.24 -0.84
N LEU A 21 13.94 -7.44 -0.29
CA LEU A 21 15.27 -7.85 0.16
C LEU A 21 16.24 -7.84 -1.01
N GLU A 22 17.22 -6.95 -0.96
CA GLU A 22 18.23 -6.83 -2.01
C GLU A 22 19.19 -8.02 -1.99
N ARG A 23 19.57 -8.52 -3.18
CA ARG A 23 20.67 -9.48 -3.31
C ARG A 23 22.01 -8.79 -3.51
N ARG A 24 22.01 -7.62 -4.16
CA ARG A 24 23.15 -6.73 -4.32
C ARG A 24 22.68 -5.30 -4.06
N PRO A 25 23.53 -4.44 -3.48
CA PRO A 25 23.20 -3.03 -3.30
C PRO A 25 22.78 -2.39 -4.63
N MET A 26 21.75 -1.54 -4.59
CA MET A 26 21.19 -0.74 -5.68
C MET A 26 20.40 -1.50 -6.73
N ASP A 27 20.42 -2.84 -6.77
CA ASP A 27 19.72 -3.61 -7.81
C ASP A 27 18.22 -3.27 -7.85
N THR A 28 17.61 -3.04 -6.69
CA THR A 28 16.18 -2.75 -6.59
C THR A 28 15.86 -1.34 -7.06
N LEU A 29 16.61 -0.34 -6.58
CA LEU A 29 16.45 1.05 -7.03
C LEU A 29 16.76 1.22 -8.52
N ASP A 30 17.76 0.52 -9.04
CA ASP A 30 18.13 0.50 -10.46
C ASP A 30 17.00 -0.08 -11.32
N SER A 31 16.44 -1.22 -10.90
CA SER A 31 15.28 -1.83 -11.57
C SER A 31 14.06 -0.91 -11.55
N PHE A 32 13.81 -0.25 -10.42
CA PHE A 32 12.75 0.74 -10.29
C PHE A 32 12.97 1.93 -11.22
N ALA A 33 14.16 2.55 -11.18
CA ALA A 33 14.53 3.69 -12.01
C ALA A 33 14.32 3.39 -13.50
N LYS A 34 14.80 2.25 -13.98
CA LYS A 34 14.60 1.83 -15.38
C LYS A 34 13.14 1.58 -15.74
N THR A 35 12.33 1.17 -14.78
CA THR A 35 10.89 0.95 -15.00
C THR A 35 10.15 2.28 -15.14
N VAL A 36 10.45 3.26 -14.27
CA VAL A 36 9.76 4.56 -14.25
C VAL A 36 10.30 5.58 -15.24
N LEU A 37 11.54 5.42 -15.69
CA LEU A 37 12.17 6.28 -16.70
C LEU A 37 12.08 5.63 -18.09
N ALA A 38 11.70 6.43 -19.08
CA ALA A 38 11.77 6.01 -20.47
C ALA A 38 13.24 5.99 -20.94
N PRO A 39 13.66 4.97 -21.71
CA PRO A 39 15.02 4.94 -22.27
C PRO A 39 15.21 6.06 -23.31
N GLN A 40 16.33 6.78 -23.24
CA GLN A 40 16.73 7.81 -24.20
C GLN A 40 17.93 7.33 -25.02
N SER A 41 17.87 7.48 -26.35
CA SER A 41 19.01 7.23 -27.28
C SER A 41 19.85 5.97 -26.99
N GLY A 42 19.20 4.85 -26.68
CA GLY A 42 19.87 3.55 -26.47
C GLY A 42 20.24 3.19 -25.03
N GLY A 43 19.83 3.97 -24.03
CA GLY A 43 20.05 3.65 -22.62
C GLY A 43 19.18 4.45 -21.65
N TRP A 44 19.45 4.31 -20.35
CA TRP A 44 18.85 5.16 -19.32
C TRP A 44 19.89 6.13 -18.81
N GLU A 45 19.52 7.41 -18.74
CA GLU A 45 20.41 8.46 -18.26
C GLU A 45 20.01 8.87 -16.83
N TYR A 46 20.71 8.31 -15.85
CA TYR A 46 20.61 8.71 -14.45
C TYR A 46 21.94 8.47 -13.73
N TYR A 47 22.20 9.27 -12.69
CA TYR A 47 23.48 9.27 -11.99
C TYR A 47 23.29 9.05 -10.49
N PRO A 48 24.00 8.09 -9.86
CA PRO A 48 23.98 7.92 -8.41
C PRO A 48 24.60 9.13 -7.73
N ARG A 49 23.91 9.68 -6.73
CA ARG A 49 24.43 10.75 -5.88
C ARG A 49 24.21 10.40 -4.41
N PRO A 50 25.17 10.69 -3.53
CA PRO A 50 24.96 10.51 -2.09
C PRO A 50 23.77 11.37 -1.64
N VAL A 51 23.05 10.87 -0.64
CA VAL A 51 21.98 11.61 0.03
C VAL A 51 22.62 12.48 1.11
N GLU A 52 22.32 13.78 1.09
CA GLU A 52 22.81 14.74 2.09
C GLU A 52 21.88 14.82 3.32
N ILE A 53 20.78 14.06 3.31
CA ILE A 53 19.80 14.00 4.40
C ILE A 53 20.36 13.09 5.50
N THR A 54 20.71 13.70 6.62
CA THR A 54 21.30 13.08 7.81
C THR A 54 20.32 12.09 8.47
N ASP A 55 20.87 11.05 9.09
CA ASP A 55 20.23 9.93 9.83
C ASP A 55 19.68 8.73 9.02
N SER A 56 19.72 8.73 7.69
CA SER A 56 19.46 7.53 6.89
C SER A 56 20.69 7.10 6.07
N TYR A 57 21.60 6.36 6.70
CA TYR A 57 22.85 5.88 6.08
C TYR A 57 22.64 4.92 4.90
N GLU A 58 21.43 4.36 4.74
CA GLU A 58 21.06 3.47 3.64
C GLU A 58 20.23 4.18 2.54
N ALA A 59 19.82 5.44 2.75
CA ALA A 59 19.06 6.17 1.74
C ALA A 59 19.95 6.45 0.51
N ARG A 60 19.45 6.06 -0.65
CA ARG A 60 20.14 6.21 -1.94
C ARG A 60 19.32 7.10 -2.85
N ARG A 61 20.03 7.83 -3.71
CA ARG A 61 19.42 8.76 -4.66
C ARG A 61 20.00 8.61 -6.05
N TYR A 62 19.11 8.60 -7.04
CA TYR A 62 19.46 8.84 -8.44
C TYR A 62 18.98 10.22 -8.87
N VAL A 63 19.82 10.92 -9.62
CA VAL A 63 19.48 12.18 -10.26
C VAL A 63 19.29 11.94 -11.75
N VAL A 64 18.21 12.48 -12.30
CA VAL A 64 17.85 12.43 -13.72
C VAL A 64 17.83 13.88 -14.24
N PRO A 65 18.98 14.42 -14.68
CA PRO A 65 19.09 15.83 -15.03
C PRO A 65 18.15 16.24 -16.16
N ALA A 66 17.97 15.37 -17.16
CA ALA A 66 17.14 15.65 -18.33
C ALA A 66 15.67 15.95 -18.00
N ALA A 67 15.14 15.33 -16.94
CA ALA A 67 13.74 15.49 -16.51
C ALA A 67 13.59 16.33 -15.21
N GLY A 68 14.69 16.82 -14.64
CA GLY A 68 14.65 17.50 -13.32
C GLY A 68 14.16 16.61 -12.18
N VAL A 69 14.34 15.29 -12.28
CA VAL A 69 13.82 14.31 -11.32
C VAL A 69 14.91 13.78 -10.39
N GLU A 70 14.57 13.59 -9.12
CA GLU A 70 15.42 12.90 -8.14
C GLU A 70 14.64 11.71 -7.55
N LEU A 71 15.16 10.49 -7.75
CA LEU A 71 14.58 9.25 -7.23
C LEU A 71 15.24 8.93 -5.89
N TYR A 72 14.44 8.66 -4.87
CA TYR A 72 14.87 8.33 -3.51
C TYR A 72 14.43 6.91 -3.15
N GLU A 73 15.33 6.15 -2.53
CA GLU A 73 15.03 4.83 -1.97
C GLU A 73 14.77 4.93 -0.47
N TYR A 74 13.64 4.37 -0.03
CA TYR A 74 13.37 4.09 1.38
C TYR A 74 13.15 2.58 1.57
N ASP A 75 14.24 1.85 1.83
CA ASP A 75 14.19 0.44 2.19
C ASP A 75 13.97 0.26 3.69
N TRP A 76 12.82 -0.26 4.10
CA TRP A 76 12.53 -0.53 5.52
C TRP A 76 12.97 -1.93 5.96
N SER A 77 13.44 -2.79 5.05
CA SER A 77 13.67 -4.21 5.30
C SER A 77 14.66 -4.47 6.44
N PHE A 78 15.67 -3.61 6.58
CA PHE A 78 16.71 -3.70 7.60
C PHE A 78 16.20 -3.46 9.03
N LEU A 79 15.10 -2.71 9.21
CA LEU A 79 14.51 -2.43 10.53
C LEU A 79 13.67 -3.59 11.06
N MET A 80 13.38 -4.58 10.22
CA MET A 80 12.54 -5.73 10.53
C MET A 80 13.40 -6.97 10.89
N THR A 81 14.09 -6.92 12.04
CA THR A 81 15.02 -7.97 12.52
C THR A 81 14.44 -8.96 13.53
N SER A 82 13.17 -8.81 13.94
CA SER A 82 12.56 -9.62 15.01
C SER A 82 12.36 -11.11 14.65
N GLY A 83 12.18 -11.94 15.69
CA GLY A 83 12.14 -13.40 15.63
C GLY A 83 11.18 -13.99 14.58
N ARG A 84 11.66 -15.03 13.88
CA ARG A 84 11.18 -15.57 12.58
C ARG A 84 9.69 -15.93 12.45
N TYR A 85 8.89 -15.97 13.53
CA TYR A 85 7.52 -16.53 13.50
C TYR A 85 6.46 -15.87 14.43
N ALA A 86 6.75 -14.76 15.11
CA ALA A 86 5.74 -14.14 15.98
C ALA A 86 4.56 -13.56 15.17
N GLY A 87 3.32 -13.72 15.64
CA GLY A 87 2.10 -13.17 15.00
C GLY A 87 1.58 -13.88 13.75
N PHE A 88 2.41 -14.73 13.13
CA PHE A 88 2.10 -15.41 11.88
C PHE A 88 0.89 -16.34 11.99
N VAL A 89 0.80 -17.16 13.03
CA VAL A 89 -0.28 -18.15 13.21
C VAL A 89 -1.66 -17.47 13.34
N PRO A 90 -1.84 -16.43 14.18
CA PRO A 90 -3.06 -15.63 14.20
C PRO A 90 -3.46 -15.04 12.85
N ALA A 91 -2.52 -14.45 12.12
CA ALA A 91 -2.79 -13.84 10.81
C ALA A 91 -3.20 -14.90 9.78
N LEU A 92 -2.50 -16.04 9.75
CA LEU A 92 -2.83 -17.17 8.89
C LEU A 92 -4.22 -17.73 9.22
N GLY A 93 -4.54 -17.89 10.51
CA GLY A 93 -5.85 -18.35 10.97
C GLY A 93 -6.99 -17.44 10.48
N ARG A 94 -6.83 -16.11 10.56
CA ARG A 94 -7.83 -15.14 10.07
C ARG A 94 -8.09 -15.24 8.57
N VAL A 95 -7.10 -15.65 7.78
CA VAL A 95 -7.21 -15.79 6.33
C VAL A 95 -7.77 -17.16 5.94
N PHE A 96 -7.29 -18.24 6.57
CA PHE A 96 -7.59 -19.61 6.14
C PHE A 96 -8.81 -20.25 6.81
N LEU A 97 -9.16 -19.85 8.04
CA LEU A 97 -10.35 -20.33 8.75
C LEU A 97 -11.60 -19.56 8.33
N ARG A 98 -11.95 -19.68 7.05
CA ARG A 98 -13.07 -18.99 6.42
C ARG A 98 -13.85 -19.93 5.54
N ARG A 99 -15.16 -19.69 5.38
CA ARG A 99 -15.97 -20.38 4.36
C ARG A 99 -15.47 -20.02 2.96
N PRO A 100 -15.57 -20.91 1.96
CA PRO A 100 -15.15 -20.66 0.57
C PRO A 100 -15.63 -19.32 -0.02
N ARG A 101 -16.84 -18.90 0.36
CA ARG A 101 -17.47 -17.67 -0.11
C ARG A 101 -16.91 -16.38 0.52
N HIS A 102 -16.28 -16.46 1.69
CA HIS A 102 -15.76 -15.33 2.47
C HIS A 102 -14.24 -15.13 2.31
N VAL A 103 -13.59 -15.93 1.46
CA VAL A 103 -12.16 -15.80 1.16
C VAL A 103 -11.99 -14.76 0.05
N PRO A 104 -11.08 -13.78 0.20
CA PRO A 104 -10.75 -12.85 -0.88
C PRO A 104 -10.36 -13.57 -2.16
N ASP A 105 -10.81 -13.07 -3.31
CA ASP A 105 -10.60 -13.70 -4.61
C ASP A 105 -9.13 -14.02 -4.92
N PRO A 106 -8.14 -13.14 -4.63
CA PRO A 106 -6.72 -13.44 -4.86
C PRO A 106 -6.19 -14.63 -4.04
N LEU A 107 -6.80 -14.89 -2.87
CA LEU A 107 -6.37 -15.93 -1.93
C LEU A 107 -7.16 -17.23 -2.10
N PHE A 108 -8.31 -17.21 -2.78
CA PHE A 108 -9.21 -18.37 -2.87
C PHE A 108 -8.54 -19.58 -3.52
N GLY A 109 -7.73 -19.38 -4.56
CA GLY A 109 -7.02 -20.49 -5.22
C GLY A 109 -6.06 -21.19 -4.26
N ILE A 110 -5.31 -20.42 -3.47
CA ILE A 110 -4.38 -20.93 -2.48
C ILE A 110 -5.13 -21.59 -1.32
N TRP A 111 -6.17 -20.93 -0.81
CA TRP A 111 -7.05 -21.47 0.21
C TRP A 111 -7.57 -22.85 -0.17
N ARG A 112 -8.03 -23.01 -1.41
CA ARG A 112 -8.48 -24.29 -1.95
C ARG A 112 -7.37 -25.33 -1.99
N VAL A 113 -6.18 -24.98 -2.49
CA VAL A 113 -5.03 -25.90 -2.52
C VAL A 113 -4.63 -26.33 -1.11
N THR A 114 -4.58 -25.41 -0.15
CA THR A 114 -4.28 -25.70 1.26
C THR A 114 -5.30 -26.64 1.87
N TRP A 115 -6.59 -26.36 1.73
CA TRP A 115 -7.62 -27.23 2.27
C TRP A 115 -7.67 -28.58 1.59
N LEU A 116 -7.47 -28.68 0.27
CA LEU A 116 -7.36 -29.98 -0.41
C LEU A 116 -6.14 -30.77 0.06
N ALA A 117 -5.00 -30.11 0.25
CA ALA A 117 -3.78 -30.74 0.77
C ALA A 117 -3.92 -31.26 2.21
N VAL A 118 -4.85 -30.71 3.00
CA VAL A 118 -5.15 -31.16 4.37
C VAL A 118 -6.28 -32.19 4.40
N LEU A 119 -7.40 -31.91 3.73
CA LEU A 119 -8.62 -32.72 3.79
C LEU A 119 -8.51 -34.02 3.00
N VAL A 120 -7.81 -34.04 1.85
CA VAL A 120 -7.68 -35.26 1.04
C VAL A 120 -6.90 -36.34 1.81
N PRO A 121 -5.70 -36.07 2.37
CA PRO A 121 -5.01 -37.07 3.18
C PRO A 121 -5.78 -37.48 4.42
N LEU A 122 -6.50 -36.55 5.06
CA LEU A 122 -7.33 -36.85 6.22
C LEU A 122 -8.51 -37.77 5.86
N ALA A 123 -9.19 -37.51 4.75
CA ALA A 123 -10.29 -38.36 4.27
C ALA A 123 -9.80 -39.76 3.88
N VAL A 124 -8.64 -39.86 3.22
CA VAL A 124 -7.97 -41.14 2.93
C VAL A 124 -7.64 -41.88 4.22
N LEU A 125 -7.06 -41.20 5.21
CA LEU A 125 -6.74 -41.78 6.51
C LEU A 125 -8.00 -42.32 7.21
N VAL A 126 -9.07 -41.53 7.26
CA VAL A 126 -10.34 -41.96 7.88
C VAL A 126 -10.94 -43.15 7.12
N GLY A 127 -10.98 -43.11 5.79
CA GLY A 127 -11.50 -44.20 4.97
C GLY A 127 -10.74 -45.50 5.18
N VAL A 128 -9.42 -45.43 5.30
CA VAL A 128 -8.55 -46.58 5.56
C VAL A 128 -8.76 -47.14 6.96
N LEU A 129 -8.91 -46.29 7.98
CA LEU A 129 -9.22 -46.73 9.34
C LEU A 129 -10.57 -47.46 9.41
N VAL A 130 -11.57 -46.97 8.68
CA VAL A 130 -12.89 -47.62 8.58
C VAL A 130 -12.79 -48.98 7.88
N VAL A 131 -12.12 -49.05 6.73
CA VAL A 131 -11.95 -50.30 5.96
C VAL A 131 -11.06 -51.31 6.70
N GLY A 132 -9.96 -50.87 7.29
CA GLY A 132 -9.07 -51.70 8.10
C GLY A 132 -9.80 -52.25 9.33
N GLY A 133 -10.57 -51.42 10.02
CA GLY A 133 -11.44 -51.83 11.12
C GLY A 133 -12.46 -52.89 10.72
N PHE A 134 -13.09 -52.75 9.55
CA PHE A 134 -14.01 -53.75 9.00
C PHE A 134 -13.31 -55.07 8.68
N LEU A 135 -12.15 -55.03 8.02
CA LEU A 135 -11.40 -56.24 7.66
C LEU A 135 -10.86 -57.01 8.87
N LEU A 136 -10.50 -56.30 9.95
CA LEU A 136 -10.10 -56.91 11.22
C LEU A 136 -11.20 -57.80 11.84
N GLN A 137 -12.47 -57.61 11.47
CA GLN A 137 -13.60 -58.43 11.93
C GLN A 137 -13.84 -59.69 11.09
N THR A 138 -13.13 -59.90 9.97
CA THR A 138 -13.41 -60.98 8.98
C THR A 138 -12.59 -62.27 9.15
N GLY A 139 -12.20 -62.61 10.38
CA GLY A 139 -11.43 -63.82 10.69
C GLY A 139 -9.92 -63.67 10.50
N VAL A 140 -9.16 -64.76 10.73
CA VAL A 140 -7.69 -64.73 10.88
C VAL A 140 -6.96 -64.22 9.62
N ALA A 141 -7.43 -64.58 8.42
CA ALA A 141 -6.88 -64.09 7.16
C ALA A 141 -7.16 -62.59 6.94
N GLY A 142 -8.37 -62.13 7.32
CA GLY A 142 -8.73 -60.71 7.30
C GLY A 142 -7.92 -59.88 8.30
N TRP A 143 -7.48 -60.48 9.41
CA TRP A 143 -6.66 -59.82 10.42
C TRP A 143 -5.25 -59.49 9.93
N ILE A 144 -4.55 -60.45 9.29
CA ILE A 144 -3.18 -60.23 8.77
C ILE A 144 -3.19 -59.21 7.62
N ILE A 145 -4.14 -59.36 6.69
CA ILE A 145 -4.31 -58.42 5.57
C ILE A 145 -4.70 -57.05 6.12
N GLY A 146 -5.65 -56.98 7.06
CA GLY A 146 -6.07 -55.74 7.72
C GLY A 146 -4.91 -55.02 8.42
N LEU A 147 -4.05 -55.75 9.15
CA LEU A 147 -2.90 -55.19 9.86
C LEU A 147 -1.84 -54.63 8.90
N VAL A 148 -1.40 -55.43 7.92
CA VAL A 148 -0.35 -55.02 6.97
C VAL A 148 -0.82 -53.84 6.12
N THR A 149 -2.05 -53.88 5.62
CA THR A 149 -2.62 -52.80 4.81
C THR A 149 -2.80 -51.53 5.64
N SER A 150 -3.23 -51.64 6.90
CA SER A 150 -3.34 -50.50 7.81
C SER A 150 -1.99 -49.87 8.11
N VAL A 151 -0.93 -50.64 8.35
CA VAL A 151 0.42 -50.11 8.66
C VAL A 151 1.04 -49.42 7.45
N VAL A 152 0.98 -50.03 6.26
CA VAL A 152 1.56 -49.45 5.04
C VAL A 152 0.81 -48.17 4.68
N VAL A 153 -0.52 -48.19 4.71
CA VAL A 153 -1.32 -47.02 4.35
C VAL A 153 -1.25 -45.92 5.41
N LEU A 154 -1.19 -46.26 6.71
CA LEU A 154 -0.95 -45.28 7.77
C LEU A 154 0.41 -44.61 7.60
N SER A 155 1.43 -45.38 7.20
CA SER A 155 2.78 -44.87 6.94
C SER A 155 2.82 -43.93 5.73
N VAL A 156 2.15 -44.28 4.63
CA VAL A 156 2.03 -43.45 3.42
C VAL A 156 1.17 -42.21 3.70
N ALA A 157 0.03 -42.37 4.37
CA ALA A 157 -0.84 -41.25 4.75
C ALA A 157 -0.11 -40.28 5.69
N LEU A 158 0.66 -40.78 6.67
CA LEU A 158 1.46 -39.97 7.56
C LEU A 158 2.63 -39.29 6.83
N ALA A 159 3.25 -39.96 5.84
CA ALA A 159 4.28 -39.36 5.00
C ALA A 159 3.72 -38.25 4.11
N VAL A 160 2.56 -38.46 3.47
CA VAL A 160 1.85 -37.46 2.66
C VAL A 160 1.39 -36.30 3.53
N LEU A 161 0.79 -36.57 4.70
CA LEU A 161 0.38 -35.56 5.68
C LEU A 161 1.58 -34.77 6.22
N ARG A 162 2.78 -35.36 6.26
CA ARG A 162 4.02 -34.66 6.63
C ARG A 162 4.66 -33.90 5.47
N MET A 163 4.58 -34.39 4.25
CA MET A 163 5.25 -33.80 3.07
C MET A 163 4.40 -32.71 2.40
N ALA A 164 3.10 -32.92 2.24
CA ALA A 164 2.22 -32.01 1.50
C ALA A 164 2.12 -30.63 2.16
N PRO A 165 1.96 -30.49 3.49
CA PRO A 165 2.06 -29.20 4.14
C PRO A 165 3.45 -28.60 3.95
N ARG A 166 4.56 -29.34 4.10
CA ARG A 166 5.91 -28.80 3.95
C ARG A 166 6.21 -28.26 2.55
N ALA A 167 5.72 -28.93 1.50
CA ALA A 167 5.86 -28.49 0.11
C ALA A 167 5.03 -27.22 -0.17
N LEU A 168 3.79 -27.17 0.33
CA LEU A 168 2.92 -26.00 0.18
C LEU A 168 3.40 -24.81 1.02
N ILE A 169 3.86 -25.09 2.24
CA ILE A 169 4.49 -24.15 3.17
C ILE A 169 5.73 -23.52 2.53
N ARG A 170 6.62 -24.28 1.88
CA ARG A 170 7.79 -23.69 1.16
C ARG A 170 7.40 -22.74 0.03
N SER A 171 6.24 -22.94 -0.61
CA SER A 171 5.76 -22.09 -1.70
C SER A 171 4.93 -20.88 -1.24
N PHE A 172 4.21 -20.99 -0.11
CA PHE A 172 3.34 -19.93 0.42
C PHE A 172 4.04 -19.06 1.49
N LEU A 173 5.01 -19.61 2.22
CA LEU A 173 5.91 -18.86 3.13
C LEU A 173 7.00 -18.08 2.39
N THR A 174 6.86 -17.83 1.09
CA THR A 174 7.71 -16.83 0.44
C THR A 174 7.59 -15.53 1.22
N THR A 175 8.73 -14.92 1.53
CA THR A 175 9.01 -13.81 2.46
C THR A 175 7.92 -12.72 2.57
N GLY A 176 7.12 -12.50 1.53
CA GLY A 176 5.97 -11.59 1.49
C GLY A 176 4.92 -11.78 2.60
N PHE A 177 4.26 -12.94 2.73
CA PHE A 177 3.16 -13.11 3.72
C PHE A 177 3.65 -12.93 5.15
N ILE A 178 4.81 -13.50 5.47
CA ILE A 178 5.41 -13.44 6.80
C ILE A 178 5.69 -11.98 7.16
N ASN A 179 6.25 -11.20 6.22
CA ASN A 179 6.50 -9.79 6.44
C ASN A 179 5.20 -9.01 6.69
N VAL A 180 4.12 -9.30 5.95
CA VAL A 180 2.82 -8.64 6.14
C VAL A 180 2.25 -8.97 7.51
N ALA A 181 2.16 -10.26 7.85
CA ALA A 181 1.64 -10.72 9.13
C ALA A 181 2.45 -10.14 10.32
N ARG A 182 3.77 -10.04 10.16
CA ARG A 182 4.68 -9.46 11.16
C ARG A 182 4.47 -7.96 11.34
N TYR A 183 4.37 -7.19 10.25
CA TYR A 183 4.13 -5.74 10.33
C TYR A 183 2.81 -5.43 11.07
N PHE A 184 1.78 -6.26 10.90
CA PHE A 184 0.48 -6.03 11.53
C PHE A 184 0.29 -6.69 12.91
N ASP A 185 1.31 -7.30 13.49
CA ASP A 185 1.20 -7.93 14.82
C ASP A 185 1.37 -6.91 15.97
N PRO A 186 0.30 -6.60 16.75
CA PRO A 186 0.41 -5.75 17.92
C PRO A 186 1.02 -6.46 19.15
N ALA A 187 1.07 -7.80 19.14
CA ALA A 187 1.33 -8.59 20.34
C ALA A 187 2.81 -8.64 20.70
N VAL A 188 3.68 -8.18 19.79
CA VAL A 188 5.13 -8.21 19.95
C VAL A 188 5.65 -6.78 20.16
N PRO A 189 6.18 -6.44 21.35
CA PRO A 189 6.75 -5.12 21.64
C PRO A 189 7.81 -4.66 20.62
N GLU A 190 8.67 -5.57 20.16
CA GLU A 190 9.68 -5.29 19.11
C GLU A 190 9.04 -4.80 17.80
N SER A 191 7.81 -5.23 17.49
CA SER A 191 7.08 -4.80 16.30
C SER A 191 6.54 -3.38 16.44
N HIS A 192 6.37 -2.85 17.66
CA HIS A 192 6.02 -1.43 17.86
C HIS A 192 7.22 -0.52 17.69
N ALA A 193 8.38 -0.90 18.27
CA ALA A 193 9.61 -0.14 18.10
C ALA A 193 10.04 -0.09 16.62
N ALA A 194 10.03 -1.24 15.94
CA ALA A 194 10.33 -1.32 14.50
C ALA A 194 9.36 -0.48 13.67
N ARG A 195 8.04 -0.58 13.90
CA ARG A 195 7.05 0.24 13.18
C ARG A 195 7.22 1.74 13.43
N ARG A 196 7.50 2.14 14.66
CA ARG A 196 7.76 3.54 15.00
C ARG A 196 9.01 4.05 14.29
N ALA A 197 10.07 3.27 14.25
CA ALA A 197 11.31 3.62 13.54
C ALA A 197 11.09 3.71 12.02
N ILE A 198 10.39 2.74 11.43
CA ILE A 198 10.05 2.70 10.00
C ILE A 198 9.17 3.90 9.62
N ARG A 199 8.11 4.18 10.39
CA ARG A 199 7.23 5.31 10.11
C ARG A 199 7.95 6.64 10.32
N GLY A 200 8.69 6.77 11.42
CA GLY A 200 9.47 7.96 11.76
C GLY A 200 10.47 8.31 10.66
N GLY A 201 11.29 7.34 10.23
CA GLY A 201 12.30 7.59 9.18
C GLY A 201 11.69 7.99 7.83
N LEU A 202 10.52 7.46 7.46
CA LEU A 202 9.85 7.92 6.23
C LEU A 202 9.25 9.31 6.38
N VAL A 203 8.63 9.62 7.53
CA VAL A 203 8.10 10.96 7.82
C VAL A 203 9.25 11.98 7.81
N ASP A 204 10.38 11.68 8.43
CA ASP A 204 11.57 12.54 8.46
C ASP A 204 12.12 12.78 7.04
N LEU A 205 12.22 11.72 6.21
CA LEU A 205 12.61 11.86 4.80
C LEU A 205 11.64 12.77 4.04
N LEU A 206 10.33 12.49 4.11
CA LEU A 206 9.32 13.29 3.41
C LEU A 206 9.37 14.74 3.88
N TYR A 207 9.52 14.97 5.18
CA TYR A 207 9.65 16.29 5.76
C TYR A 207 10.85 17.06 5.19
N THR A 208 12.05 16.44 5.12
CA THR A 208 13.21 17.08 4.51
C THR A 208 12.98 17.41 3.03
N LEU A 209 12.27 16.55 2.29
CA LEU A 209 11.92 16.84 0.89
C LEU A 209 10.95 18.02 0.77
N HIS A 210 10.06 18.24 1.74
CA HIS A 210 9.16 19.40 1.75
C HIS A 210 9.91 20.72 1.98
N GLN A 211 10.96 20.71 2.79
CA GLN A 211 11.84 21.87 2.99
C GLN A 211 12.83 22.09 1.84
N GLY A 212 13.02 21.08 0.99
CA GLY A 212 13.98 21.12 -0.10
C GLY A 212 13.53 21.97 -1.28
N ARG A 213 14.18 21.72 -2.43
CA ARG A 213 14.01 22.44 -3.70
C ARG A 213 12.94 21.84 -4.63
N TYR A 214 12.09 20.96 -4.13
CA TYR A 214 11.15 20.20 -4.97
C TYR A 214 9.83 20.94 -5.13
N ALA A 215 9.36 21.11 -6.36
CA ALA A 215 8.02 21.61 -6.64
C ALA A 215 6.95 20.53 -6.36
N ARG A 216 7.31 19.27 -6.60
CA ARG A 216 6.43 18.11 -6.56
C ARG A 216 7.10 16.93 -5.87
N ILE A 217 6.35 16.22 -5.03
CA ILE A 217 6.76 14.94 -4.45
C ILE A 217 5.75 13.87 -4.87
N VAL A 218 6.26 12.72 -5.30
CA VAL A 218 5.47 11.53 -5.63
C VAL A 218 5.94 10.39 -4.76
N VAL A 219 5.02 9.71 -4.08
CA VAL A 219 5.35 8.60 -3.18
C VAL A 219 4.87 7.29 -3.80
N VAL A 220 5.79 6.37 -4.05
CA VAL A 220 5.51 5.05 -4.63
C VAL A 220 5.74 3.97 -3.56
N GLY A 221 4.68 3.34 -3.09
CA GLY A 221 4.74 2.27 -2.11
C GLY A 221 4.56 0.89 -2.73
N HIS A 222 5.59 0.04 -2.64
CA HIS A 222 5.51 -1.36 -3.07
C HIS A 222 5.25 -2.30 -1.88
N GLY A 223 4.31 -3.23 -2.05
CA GLY A 223 4.02 -4.22 -1.02
C GLY A 223 3.61 -3.53 0.30
N ILE A 224 4.22 -3.92 1.42
CA ILE A 224 3.97 -3.27 2.73
C ILE A 224 4.40 -1.79 2.71
N GLY A 225 5.32 -1.40 1.83
CA GLY A 225 5.68 0.00 1.61
C GLY A 225 4.48 0.88 1.26
N GLY A 226 3.44 0.33 0.61
CA GLY A 226 2.17 1.04 0.41
C GLY A 226 1.49 1.44 1.72
N TYR A 227 1.44 0.55 2.71
CA TYR A 227 0.89 0.89 4.03
C TYR A 227 1.75 1.85 4.82
N ILE A 228 3.07 1.67 4.76
CA ILE A 228 4.02 2.54 5.47
C ILE A 228 3.93 3.96 4.91
N ALA A 229 3.89 4.09 3.58
CA ALA A 229 3.68 5.37 2.91
C ALA A 229 2.33 5.98 3.27
N TYR A 230 1.24 5.23 3.18
CA TYR A 230 -0.09 5.69 3.57
C TYR A 230 -0.12 6.22 5.02
N ASP A 231 0.47 5.50 5.98
CA ASP A 231 0.54 5.92 7.39
C ASP A 231 1.43 7.17 7.57
N ALA A 232 2.50 7.29 6.80
CA ALA A 232 3.39 8.45 6.83
C ALA A 232 2.71 9.69 6.25
N LEU A 233 1.94 9.54 5.17
CA LEU A 233 1.17 10.62 4.56
C LEU A 233 0.12 11.18 5.53
N THR A 234 -0.66 10.31 6.18
CA THR A 234 -1.68 10.75 7.15
C THR A 234 -1.04 11.42 8.37
N THR A 235 0.09 10.89 8.85
CA THR A 235 0.83 11.49 9.98
C THR A 235 1.42 12.85 9.61
N LEU A 236 2.05 12.97 8.44
CA LEU A 236 2.63 14.23 7.97
C LEU A 236 1.55 15.28 7.70
N TRP A 237 0.40 14.88 7.17
CA TRP A 237 -0.74 15.76 6.95
C TRP A 237 -1.28 16.34 8.27
N GLU A 238 -1.39 15.52 9.31
CA GLU A 238 -1.75 15.98 10.65
C GLU A 238 -0.82 17.11 11.14
N GLU A 239 0.46 17.06 10.80
CA GLU A 239 1.43 18.10 11.18
C GLU A 239 1.37 19.35 10.29
N THR A 240 0.81 19.26 9.08
CA THR A 240 0.96 20.28 8.03
C THR A 240 -0.33 20.92 7.51
N HIS A 241 -1.51 20.31 7.71
CA HIS A 241 -2.76 20.78 7.11
C HIS A 241 -3.19 22.19 7.52
N GLU A 242 -2.86 22.62 8.75
CA GLU A 242 -3.16 23.96 9.26
C GLU A 242 -2.11 25.02 8.87
N LEU A 243 -0.91 24.60 8.45
CA LEU A 243 0.16 25.53 8.11
C LEU A 243 -0.18 26.32 6.86
N ARG A 244 0.09 27.63 6.90
CA ARG A 244 -0.10 28.57 5.79
C ARG A 244 0.78 29.80 5.99
N ALA A 245 0.92 30.61 4.96
CA ALA A 245 1.61 31.89 5.05
C ALA A 245 0.86 32.86 5.97
N ALA A 246 1.50 33.97 6.32
CA ALA A 246 0.86 35.05 7.06
C ALA A 246 -0.35 35.61 6.27
N PRO A 247 -1.40 36.16 6.93
CA PRO A 247 -2.62 36.60 6.26
C PRO A 247 -2.43 37.66 5.17
N ASP A 248 -1.37 38.45 5.26
CA ASP A 248 -0.95 39.48 4.29
C ASP A 248 -0.19 38.92 3.08
N GLU A 249 0.40 37.73 3.22
CA GLU A 249 1.15 37.02 2.17
C GLU A 249 0.37 35.85 1.56
N SER A 250 -0.71 35.42 2.22
CA SER A 250 -1.58 34.34 1.76
C SER A 250 -2.36 34.75 0.50
N GLY A 251 -2.31 33.91 -0.54
CA GLY A 251 -3.19 34.04 -1.70
C GLY A 251 -4.69 33.90 -1.36
N CYS A 252 -5.54 33.91 -2.39
CA CYS A 252 -6.99 33.72 -2.22
C CYS A 252 -7.33 32.40 -1.50
N GLY A 253 -8.54 32.34 -0.90
CA GLY A 253 -9.08 31.14 -0.23
C GLY A 253 -9.14 29.89 -1.11
N LEU A 254 -9.61 28.77 -0.56
CA LEU A 254 -9.69 27.48 -1.27
C LEU A 254 -10.84 27.48 -2.31
N GLY A 255 -10.64 28.17 -3.44
CA GLY A 255 -11.66 28.39 -4.47
C GLY A 255 -12.11 27.12 -5.20
N ALA A 256 -11.27 26.10 -5.25
CA ALA A 256 -11.57 24.78 -5.79
C ALA A 256 -12.31 23.86 -4.81
N LEU A 257 -12.38 24.19 -3.51
CA LEU A 257 -12.91 23.26 -2.49
C LEU A 257 -14.36 22.86 -2.78
N GLY A 258 -15.25 23.82 -3.04
CA GLY A 258 -16.65 23.51 -3.33
C GLY A 258 -16.84 22.71 -4.63
N ARG A 259 -15.95 22.86 -5.62
CA ARG A 259 -15.97 22.03 -6.85
C ARG A 259 -15.47 20.61 -6.58
N LEU A 260 -14.44 20.46 -5.75
CA LEU A 260 -13.98 19.16 -5.30
C LEU A 260 -15.06 18.41 -4.51
N GLU A 261 -15.72 19.09 -3.58
CA GLU A 261 -16.81 18.51 -2.77
C GLU A 261 -17.96 18.04 -3.66
N ALA A 262 -18.40 18.88 -4.62
CA ALA A 262 -19.40 18.48 -5.61
C ALA A 262 -18.94 17.28 -6.49
N ALA A 263 -17.67 17.25 -6.90
CA ALA A 263 -17.11 16.14 -7.66
C ALA A 263 -17.02 14.85 -6.82
N ALA A 264 -16.72 14.97 -5.52
CA ALA A 264 -16.67 13.84 -4.59
C ALA A 264 -18.06 13.25 -4.32
N ASP A 265 -19.08 14.11 -4.17
CA ASP A 265 -20.48 13.69 -4.04
C ASP A 265 -20.96 12.98 -5.31
N ARG A 266 -20.66 13.54 -6.49
CA ARG A 266 -20.96 12.91 -7.78
C ARG A 266 -20.29 11.54 -7.90
N LEU A 267 -19.00 11.46 -7.58
CA LEU A 267 -18.23 10.20 -7.65
C LEU A 267 -18.77 9.14 -6.66
N SER A 268 -19.29 9.57 -5.51
CA SER A 268 -19.88 8.65 -4.52
C SER A 268 -21.26 8.14 -4.96
N ALA A 269 -22.06 8.98 -5.61
CA ALA A 269 -23.36 8.62 -6.15
C ALA A 269 -23.26 7.76 -7.42
N GLU A 270 -22.31 8.08 -8.30
CA GLU A 270 -22.12 7.48 -9.62
C GLU A 270 -20.67 7.00 -9.83
N PRO A 271 -20.21 5.99 -9.07
CA PRO A 271 -18.81 5.55 -9.09
C PRO A 271 -18.35 4.90 -10.40
N ASP A 272 -19.30 4.44 -11.21
CA ASP A 272 -19.07 3.77 -12.49
C ASP A 272 -19.19 4.73 -13.70
N ALA A 273 -19.44 6.02 -13.48
CA ALA A 273 -19.44 7.01 -14.56
C ALA A 273 -18.01 7.23 -15.09
N ASP A 274 -17.84 7.11 -16.41
CA ASP A 274 -16.52 7.09 -17.07
C ASP A 274 -15.67 8.35 -16.78
N ASP A 275 -16.29 9.52 -16.61
CA ASP A 275 -15.62 10.81 -16.40
C ASP A 275 -15.53 11.24 -14.93
N ALA A 276 -16.32 10.63 -14.03
CA ALA A 276 -16.48 11.13 -12.66
C ALA A 276 -15.17 11.09 -11.87
N LEU A 277 -14.37 10.03 -12.05
CA LEU A 277 -13.06 9.92 -11.38
C LEU A 277 -12.08 10.96 -11.90
N ASP A 278 -12.03 11.17 -13.21
CA ASP A 278 -11.08 12.11 -13.82
C ASP A 278 -11.44 13.55 -13.48
N ALA A 279 -12.74 13.89 -13.43
CA ALA A 279 -13.23 15.17 -12.93
C ALA A 279 -12.84 15.40 -11.46
N PHE A 280 -13.07 14.41 -10.58
CA PHE A 280 -12.65 14.49 -9.18
C PHE A 280 -11.14 14.72 -9.05
N ARG A 281 -10.31 13.98 -9.80
CA ARG A 281 -8.85 14.11 -9.75
C ARG A 281 -8.33 15.42 -10.31
N ALA A 282 -9.01 16.02 -11.29
CA ALA A 282 -8.70 17.35 -11.79
C ALA A 282 -8.93 18.39 -10.68
N GLU A 283 -10.07 18.33 -10.00
CA GLU A 283 -10.37 19.22 -8.86
C GLU A 283 -9.44 18.96 -7.66
N GLN A 284 -8.95 17.73 -7.43
CA GLN A 284 -7.93 17.46 -6.40
C GLN A 284 -6.63 18.23 -6.69
N PHE A 285 -6.22 18.28 -7.96
CA PHE A 285 -5.03 19.01 -8.37
C PHE A 285 -5.23 20.53 -8.31
N ASP A 286 -6.42 21.01 -8.67
CA ASP A 286 -6.79 22.41 -8.55
C ASP A 286 -6.80 22.87 -7.09
N LEU A 287 -7.37 22.08 -6.18
CA LEU A 287 -7.35 22.36 -4.75
C LEU A 287 -5.92 22.31 -4.19
N TRP A 288 -5.08 21.39 -4.66
CA TRP A 288 -3.66 21.37 -4.27
C TRP A 288 -2.94 22.68 -4.68
N ARG A 289 -3.23 23.24 -5.85
CA ARG A 289 -2.68 24.53 -6.29
C ARG A 289 -3.15 25.67 -5.40
N ASP A 290 -4.45 25.73 -5.06
CA ASP A 290 -4.99 26.72 -4.14
C ASP A 290 -4.32 26.62 -2.76
N LEU A 291 -4.14 25.39 -2.26
CA LEU A 291 -3.48 25.11 -0.99
C LEU A 291 -2.00 25.58 -1.01
N ARG A 292 -1.27 25.33 -2.09
CA ARG A 292 0.10 25.85 -2.27
C ARG A 292 0.14 27.37 -2.36
N ALA A 293 -0.81 28.01 -3.04
CA ALA A 293 -0.90 29.47 -3.15
C ALA A 293 -1.16 30.16 -1.79
N GLN A 294 -1.77 29.47 -0.83
CA GLN A 294 -1.89 29.93 0.56
C GLN A 294 -0.62 29.75 1.40
N GLY A 295 0.43 29.14 0.84
CA GLY A 295 1.70 28.90 1.54
C GLY A 295 1.73 27.62 2.38
N ASN A 296 0.73 26.73 2.28
CA ASN A 296 0.77 25.45 2.97
C ASN A 296 1.90 24.56 2.39
N PRO A 297 2.77 23.94 3.21
CA PRO A 297 3.98 23.28 2.72
C PRO A 297 3.76 21.99 1.92
N TRP A 298 2.55 21.42 1.88
CA TRP A 298 2.26 20.10 1.32
C TRP A 298 2.58 19.99 -0.19
N ARG A 299 3.68 19.32 -0.53
CA ARG A 299 4.17 19.18 -1.92
C ARG A 299 3.86 17.81 -2.55
N ILE A 300 3.20 16.92 -1.80
CA ILE A 300 2.86 15.58 -2.28
C ILE A 300 1.61 15.68 -3.16
N THR A 301 1.76 15.30 -4.42
CA THR A 301 0.67 15.35 -5.42
C THR A 301 0.10 13.98 -5.71
N ASP A 302 0.94 12.94 -5.69
CA ASP A 302 0.56 11.60 -6.08
C ASP A 302 1.07 10.55 -5.08
N PHE A 303 0.18 9.64 -4.73
CA PHE A 303 0.45 8.44 -3.98
C PHE A 303 0.14 7.22 -4.84
N VAL A 304 1.18 6.45 -5.18
CA VAL A 304 1.09 5.28 -6.06
C VAL A 304 1.36 4.02 -5.27
N THR A 305 0.39 3.11 -5.21
CA THR A 305 0.56 1.80 -4.58
C THR A 305 0.76 0.71 -5.62
N VAL A 306 1.77 -0.14 -5.44
CA VAL A 306 2.11 -1.23 -6.36
C VAL A 306 2.12 -2.56 -5.64
N GLY A 307 1.26 -3.50 -6.04
CA GLY A 307 1.19 -4.85 -5.45
C GLY A 307 1.02 -4.83 -3.92
N THR A 308 0.21 -3.91 -3.40
CA THR A 308 0.12 -3.66 -1.96
C THR A 308 -0.87 -4.64 -1.29
N PRO A 309 -0.55 -5.18 -0.09
CA PRO A 309 -1.50 -5.96 0.71
C PRO A 309 -2.64 -5.11 1.28
N MET A 310 -2.74 -3.82 0.92
CA MET A 310 -3.85 -2.94 1.30
C MET A 310 -5.21 -3.47 0.88
N ALA A 311 -5.28 -4.28 -0.18
CA ALA A 311 -6.51 -4.98 -0.57
C ALA A 311 -7.04 -5.95 0.51
N LEU A 312 -6.22 -6.26 1.52
CA LEU A 312 -6.52 -7.15 2.64
C LEU A 312 -6.58 -6.40 3.99
N ALA A 313 -6.78 -5.08 3.98
CA ALA A 313 -6.75 -4.23 5.18
C ALA A 313 -7.77 -4.61 6.25
N ASP A 314 -8.95 -5.00 5.84
CA ASP A 314 -10.00 -5.47 6.72
C ASP A 314 -9.65 -6.77 7.47
N LEU A 315 -8.69 -7.56 6.96
CA LEU A 315 -8.14 -8.74 7.65
C LEU A 315 -6.96 -8.39 8.55
N PHE A 316 -6.04 -7.55 8.09
CA PHE A 316 -4.78 -7.25 8.79
C PHE A 316 -4.89 -6.09 9.78
N ILE A 317 -5.68 -5.06 9.47
CA ILE A 317 -5.95 -3.91 10.34
C ILE A 317 -7.23 -4.17 11.14
N GLY A 318 -8.33 -4.50 10.45
CA GLY A 318 -9.62 -4.78 11.07
C GLY A 318 -9.58 -5.97 12.05
N ARG A 319 -8.66 -6.92 11.81
CA ARG A 319 -8.33 -8.07 12.67
C ARG A 319 -9.58 -8.75 13.25
N PRO A 320 -10.50 -9.20 12.39
CA PRO A 320 -11.66 -9.95 12.86
C PRO A 320 -11.21 -11.21 13.63
N PRO A 321 -12.01 -11.71 14.59
CA PRO A 321 -11.70 -12.94 15.30
C PRO A 321 -11.43 -14.09 14.32
N MET A 322 -10.47 -14.97 14.61
CA MET A 322 -10.00 -16.00 13.64
C MET A 322 -11.13 -16.88 13.10
N LEU A 323 -12.07 -17.25 13.97
CA LEU A 323 -13.20 -18.13 13.62
C LEU A 323 -14.40 -17.37 13.04
N SER A 324 -14.36 -16.03 13.00
CA SER A 324 -15.48 -15.22 12.50
C SER A 324 -15.80 -15.47 11.03
N GLY A 325 -14.81 -15.86 10.22
CA GLY A 325 -15.06 -16.19 8.81
C GLY A 325 -15.78 -17.52 8.58
N LEU A 326 -15.98 -18.33 9.62
CA LEU A 326 -16.73 -19.59 9.58
C LEU A 326 -18.25 -19.39 9.79
N THR A 327 -18.69 -18.19 10.17
CA THR A 327 -20.11 -17.86 10.36
C THR A 327 -20.86 -17.80 9.02
N GLY A 328 -22.18 -17.61 9.09
CA GLY A 328 -23.02 -17.42 7.89
C GLY A 328 -22.73 -16.13 7.13
N THR A 329 -22.18 -15.10 7.75
CA THR A 329 -22.05 -13.76 7.16
C THR A 329 -20.64 -13.19 7.40
N ASP A 330 -20.05 -12.54 6.40
CA ASP A 330 -18.76 -11.84 6.56
C ASP A 330 -18.92 -10.36 6.97
N ALA A 331 -20.16 -9.95 7.31
CA ALA A 331 -20.50 -8.55 7.61
C ALA A 331 -19.62 -7.95 8.72
N ARG A 332 -19.26 -8.75 9.73
CA ARG A 332 -18.42 -8.31 10.86
C ARG A 332 -17.04 -7.81 10.42
N ARG A 333 -16.45 -8.39 9.37
CA ARG A 333 -15.15 -8.00 8.84
C ARG A 333 -15.21 -6.57 8.28
N HIS A 334 -16.20 -6.32 7.42
CA HIS A 334 -16.43 -5.00 6.82
C HIS A 334 -16.82 -3.97 7.88
N GLU A 335 -17.73 -4.32 8.79
CA GLU A 335 -18.17 -3.43 9.88
C GLU A 335 -17.03 -3.01 10.82
N LEU A 336 -16.06 -3.90 11.10
CA LEU A 336 -14.87 -3.56 11.89
C LEU A 336 -14.00 -2.53 11.16
N PHE A 337 -13.79 -2.71 9.87
CA PHE A 337 -12.99 -1.78 9.07
C PHE A 337 -13.70 -0.44 8.86
N ASP A 338 -15.01 -0.47 8.61
CA ASP A 338 -15.84 0.74 8.50
C ASP A 338 -15.78 1.54 9.80
N ARG A 339 -15.84 0.90 10.97
CA ARG A 339 -15.68 1.58 12.26
C ARG A 339 -14.34 2.30 12.41
N LEU A 340 -13.26 1.73 11.89
CA LEU A 340 -11.95 2.41 11.90
C LEU A 340 -11.98 3.65 11.00
N THR A 341 -12.67 3.55 9.87
CA THR A 341 -12.87 4.67 8.95
C THR A 341 -13.71 5.78 9.60
N ARG A 342 -14.83 5.45 10.24
CA ARG A 342 -15.70 6.45 10.89
C ARG A 342 -15.04 7.16 12.08
N ARG A 343 -14.09 6.50 12.73
CA ARG A 343 -13.31 7.06 13.85
C ARG A 343 -12.08 7.85 13.41
N GLY A 344 -11.87 8.04 12.10
CA GLY A 344 -10.70 8.74 11.56
C GLY A 344 -9.37 7.99 11.72
N VAL A 345 -9.41 6.70 12.08
CA VAL A 345 -8.19 5.87 12.16
C VAL A 345 -7.70 5.48 10.78
N VAL A 346 -8.63 5.35 9.83
CA VAL A 346 -8.35 5.10 8.41
C VAL A 346 -9.04 6.19 7.60
N VAL A 347 -8.29 6.83 6.72
CA VAL A 347 -8.71 7.83 5.78
C VAL A 347 -9.02 7.18 4.42
N ARG A 348 -10.05 7.70 3.75
CA ARG A 348 -10.49 7.30 2.42
C ARG A 348 -10.13 8.34 1.35
N CYS A 349 -10.25 7.94 0.08
CA CYS A 349 -10.23 8.81 -1.09
C CYS A 349 -11.54 8.57 -1.88
N PRO A 350 -12.48 9.54 -1.95
CA PRO A 350 -12.45 10.84 -1.27
C PRO A 350 -12.47 10.69 0.27
N PRO A 351 -11.97 11.68 1.02
CA PRO A 351 -12.06 11.68 2.48
C PRO A 351 -13.51 11.60 2.97
N ARG A 352 -13.70 11.09 4.19
CA ARG A 352 -15.00 11.21 4.89
C ARG A 352 -15.13 12.66 5.37
N SER A 353 -16.31 13.23 5.23
CA SER A 353 -16.60 14.54 5.84
C SER A 353 -16.39 14.51 7.35
N GLU A 354 -15.68 15.50 7.87
CA GLU A 354 -15.42 15.66 9.30
C GLU A 354 -16.64 16.24 10.04
N ALA A 355 -17.58 16.84 9.32
CA ALA A 355 -18.86 17.28 9.87
C ALA A 355 -19.76 16.11 10.30
N LEU A 356 -19.46 14.88 9.86
CA LEU A 356 -20.21 13.69 10.22
C LEU A 356 -19.81 13.11 11.58
N PRO A 357 -20.77 12.82 12.48
CA PRO A 357 -20.49 12.12 13.73
C PRO A 357 -19.80 10.77 13.48
N ALA A 358 -18.93 10.35 14.41
CA ALA A 358 -18.19 9.08 14.30
C ALA A 358 -19.11 7.83 14.29
N ASP A 359 -20.33 7.93 14.82
CA ASP A 359 -21.29 6.85 14.82
C ASP A 359 -22.26 6.90 13.62
N ALA A 360 -22.20 7.96 12.79
CA ALA A 360 -23.03 8.07 11.60
C ALA A 360 -22.68 6.98 10.58
N VAL A 361 -23.68 6.17 10.24
CA VAL A 361 -23.56 5.01 9.34
C VAL A 361 -23.67 5.43 7.88
N GLU A 362 -24.46 6.46 7.59
CA GLU A 362 -24.69 6.97 6.23
C GLU A 362 -23.57 7.89 5.77
N ALA A 363 -23.34 7.94 4.45
CA ALA A 363 -22.48 8.93 3.85
C ALA A 363 -23.20 10.28 3.89
N GLY A 364 -22.57 11.27 4.51
CA GLY A 364 -22.96 12.68 4.39
C GLY A 364 -22.28 13.35 3.20
N PRO A 365 -22.65 14.61 2.93
CA PRO A 365 -22.00 15.40 1.88
C PRO A 365 -20.50 15.49 2.13
N ALA A 366 -19.72 15.60 1.05
CA ALA A 366 -18.33 15.98 1.14
C ALA A 366 -18.23 17.40 1.73
N ASP A 367 -17.66 17.49 2.92
CA ASP A 367 -17.30 18.76 3.57
C ASP A 367 -15.95 18.52 4.25
N TYR A 368 -14.91 19.11 3.66
CA TYR A 368 -13.53 18.96 4.11
C TYR A 368 -13.00 20.20 4.81
N GLY A 369 -13.76 21.30 4.81
CA GLY A 369 -13.37 22.55 5.41
C GLY A 369 -13.65 22.61 6.90
N VAL A 370 -12.83 23.36 7.65
CA VAL A 370 -13.12 23.76 9.02
C VAL A 370 -13.35 25.27 9.04
N ASP A 371 -14.58 25.68 9.36
CA ASP A 371 -14.94 27.09 9.56
C ASP A 371 -14.92 27.43 11.06
N ALA A 372 -13.76 27.79 11.60
CA ALA A 372 -13.63 28.26 12.98
C ALA A 372 -13.12 29.71 13.10
N SER A 373 -12.66 30.31 12.00
CA SER A 373 -11.95 31.60 12.04
C SER A 373 -12.16 32.49 10.81
N GLY A 374 -13.06 32.12 9.89
CA GLY A 374 -13.25 32.84 8.62
C GLY A 374 -12.21 32.51 7.53
N ALA A 375 -11.26 31.61 7.81
CA ALA A 375 -10.36 31.03 6.81
C ALA A 375 -10.67 29.54 6.64
N THR A 376 -10.98 29.14 5.41
CA THR A 376 -11.28 27.75 5.06
C THR A 376 -9.98 26.93 5.05
N VAL A 377 -9.80 26.08 6.06
CA VAL A 377 -8.68 25.14 6.17
C VAL A 377 -9.19 23.72 6.00
N LEU A 378 -8.40 22.85 5.35
CA LEU A 378 -8.75 21.44 5.20
C LEU A 378 -8.58 20.68 6.51
N GLY A 379 -9.51 19.78 6.80
CA GLY A 379 -9.51 18.98 8.01
C GLY A 379 -8.35 17.97 8.11
N ALA A 380 -8.06 17.56 9.34
CA ALA A 380 -7.01 16.63 9.73
C ALA A 380 -7.08 15.25 9.03
N GLN A 381 -8.26 14.82 8.61
CA GLN A 381 -8.54 13.52 8.00
C GLN A 381 -8.67 13.63 6.47
N SER A 382 -8.21 14.72 5.85
CA SER A 382 -8.38 14.97 4.41
C SER A 382 -7.12 15.00 3.52
N PRO A 383 -6.03 14.24 3.79
CA PRO A 383 -4.83 14.25 2.92
C PRO A 383 -5.13 13.89 1.45
N PHE A 384 -6.13 13.04 1.22
CA PHE A 384 -6.57 12.65 -0.13
C PHE A 384 -7.62 13.58 -0.73
N ALA A 385 -7.86 14.76 -0.15
CA ALA A 385 -8.53 15.86 -0.87
C ALA A 385 -7.57 16.52 -1.87
N VAL A 386 -6.27 16.56 -1.55
CA VAL A 386 -5.22 17.19 -2.36
C VAL A 386 -4.15 16.23 -2.87
N THR A 387 -4.22 14.95 -2.48
CA THR A 387 -3.31 13.90 -2.95
C THR A 387 -4.05 12.89 -3.80
N ARG A 388 -3.63 12.74 -5.06
CA ARG A 388 -4.21 11.76 -5.99
C ARG A 388 -3.68 10.37 -5.69
N TRP A 389 -4.57 9.39 -5.53
CA TRP A 389 -4.18 8.01 -5.24
C TRP A 389 -4.38 7.12 -6.46
N THR A 390 -3.32 6.41 -6.87
CA THR A 390 -3.35 5.38 -7.91
C THR A 390 -2.89 4.03 -7.36
N ASN A 391 -3.57 2.94 -7.72
CA ASN A 391 -3.21 1.58 -7.33
C ASN A 391 -2.96 0.72 -8.58
N ILE A 392 -1.84 -0.01 -8.59
CA ILE A 392 -1.40 -0.86 -9.71
C ILE A 392 -1.13 -2.27 -9.18
N TRP A 393 -1.71 -3.30 -9.81
CA TRP A 393 -1.46 -4.68 -9.39
C TRP A 393 -1.58 -5.70 -10.52
N PHE A 394 -1.00 -6.89 -10.31
CA PHE A 394 -1.20 -8.06 -11.17
C PHE A 394 -2.45 -8.84 -10.74
N PRO A 395 -3.53 -8.86 -11.55
CA PRO A 395 -4.80 -9.45 -11.13
C PRO A 395 -4.73 -10.98 -11.01
N VAL A 396 -5.36 -11.52 -9.97
CA VAL A 396 -5.61 -12.96 -9.79
C VAL A 396 -7.08 -13.24 -10.00
N ARG A 397 -7.39 -14.16 -10.93
CA ARG A 397 -8.77 -14.66 -11.10
C ARG A 397 -9.13 -15.59 -9.94
N ARG A 398 -10.33 -15.45 -9.38
CA ARG A 398 -10.82 -16.33 -8.30
C ARG A 398 -10.60 -17.80 -8.63
N GLY A 399 -9.90 -18.52 -7.74
CA GLY A 399 -9.60 -19.95 -7.88
C GLY A 399 -8.33 -20.26 -8.67
N SER A 400 -7.76 -19.26 -9.34
CA SER A 400 -6.39 -19.32 -9.86
C SER A 400 -5.38 -19.15 -8.72
N ILE A 401 -4.17 -19.68 -8.93
CA ILE A 401 -3.00 -19.37 -8.10
C ILE A 401 -2.01 -18.45 -8.84
N ARG A 402 -2.34 -18.04 -10.07
CA ARG A 402 -1.48 -17.24 -10.97
C ARG A 402 -1.75 -15.76 -10.79
N GLY A 403 -0.70 -14.96 -10.58
CA GLY A 403 -0.78 -13.53 -10.31
C GLY A 403 -0.19 -13.15 -8.96
N ASP A 404 -0.42 -11.90 -8.56
CA ASP A 404 -0.05 -11.39 -7.25
C ASP A 404 -1.16 -11.67 -6.22
N TRP A 405 -0.81 -12.40 -5.16
CA TRP A 405 -1.73 -12.82 -4.11
C TRP A 405 -2.05 -11.73 -3.08
N PHE A 406 -1.23 -10.68 -3.02
CA PHE A 406 -1.34 -9.60 -2.05
C PHE A 406 -1.96 -8.35 -2.66
N GLY A 407 -1.62 -8.03 -3.91
CA GLY A 407 -2.24 -6.97 -4.68
C GLY A 407 -3.72 -7.24 -4.98
N GLY A 408 -4.48 -6.15 -5.09
CA GLY A 408 -5.90 -6.18 -5.42
C GLY A 408 -6.49 -4.79 -5.47
N VAL A 409 -7.79 -4.73 -5.76
CA VAL A 409 -8.59 -3.49 -5.77
C VAL A 409 -8.68 -2.92 -4.35
N LEU A 410 -8.45 -1.62 -4.21
CA LEU A 410 -8.53 -0.88 -2.94
C LEU A 410 -9.85 -0.13 -2.74
N ARG A 411 -10.53 0.28 -3.83
CA ARG A 411 -11.80 1.03 -3.79
C ARG A 411 -12.83 0.55 -2.76
N PRO A 412 -13.09 -0.77 -2.60
CA PRO A 412 -14.08 -1.23 -1.62
C PRO A 412 -13.74 -0.85 -0.17
N LEU A 413 -12.46 -0.73 0.15
CA LEU A 413 -11.98 -0.42 1.50
C LEU A 413 -11.70 1.08 1.63
N PHE A 414 -10.98 1.66 0.67
CA PHE A 414 -10.43 3.01 0.78
C PHE A 414 -11.17 4.08 -0.03
N GLY A 415 -12.23 3.73 -0.77
CA GLY A 415 -13.11 4.70 -1.44
C GLY A 415 -12.91 4.81 -2.96
N PRO A 416 -13.89 5.40 -3.67
CA PRO A 416 -13.96 5.39 -5.14
C PRO A 416 -12.95 6.33 -5.84
N GLY A 417 -12.35 7.28 -5.13
CA GLY A 417 -11.37 8.26 -5.65
C GLY A 417 -10.01 7.67 -6.02
N ILE A 418 -9.80 6.39 -5.76
CA ILE A 418 -8.60 5.66 -6.15
C ILE A 418 -8.68 5.28 -7.63
N ARG A 419 -7.65 5.63 -8.40
CA ARG A 419 -7.48 5.12 -9.77
C ARG A 419 -6.91 3.70 -9.72
N GLU A 420 -7.68 2.74 -10.20
CA GLU A 420 -7.34 1.31 -10.14
C GLU A 420 -6.84 0.83 -11.50
N ILE A 421 -5.62 0.30 -11.57
CA ILE A 421 -4.98 -0.19 -12.80
C ILE A 421 -4.65 -1.68 -12.63
N ALA A 422 -5.49 -2.52 -13.24
CA ALA A 422 -5.23 -3.95 -13.35
C ALA A 422 -4.31 -4.25 -14.54
N VAL A 423 -3.05 -4.55 -14.26
CA VAL A 423 -2.01 -4.73 -15.29
C VAL A 423 -2.32 -5.93 -16.17
N SER A 424 -2.45 -5.71 -17.49
CA SER A 424 -2.82 -6.73 -18.49
C SER A 424 -1.62 -7.29 -19.28
N GLY A 425 -0.47 -6.61 -19.25
CA GLY A 425 0.78 -6.97 -19.93
C GLY A 425 1.68 -7.94 -19.16
N ASN A 426 2.99 -7.83 -19.34
CA ASN A 426 4.06 -8.60 -18.67
C ASN A 426 3.88 -10.12 -18.71
N LEU A 427 3.28 -10.63 -19.79
CA LEU A 427 3.08 -12.07 -20.01
C LEU A 427 4.36 -12.75 -20.53
N PRO A 428 4.62 -14.01 -20.13
CA PRO A 428 3.87 -14.83 -19.18
C PRO A 428 4.27 -14.62 -17.70
N GLN A 429 5.22 -13.72 -17.41
CA GLN A 429 5.86 -13.62 -16.09
C GLN A 429 4.88 -13.21 -14.97
N ARG A 430 3.90 -12.33 -15.26
CA ARG A 430 2.85 -11.98 -14.28
C ARG A 430 1.94 -13.15 -13.90
N LEU A 431 1.91 -14.24 -14.68
CA LEU A 431 1.07 -15.42 -14.39
C LEU A 431 1.80 -16.48 -13.55
N ARG A 432 3.04 -16.23 -13.14
CA ARG A 432 3.73 -17.14 -12.21
C ARG A 432 3.00 -17.10 -10.85
N PRO A 433 2.82 -18.24 -10.15
CA PRO A 433 2.16 -18.22 -8.85
C PRO A 433 3.01 -17.52 -7.78
N GLY A 434 2.51 -16.46 -7.16
CA GLY A 434 3.12 -15.77 -6.01
C GLY A 434 4.41 -14.97 -6.30
N ALA A 435 5.18 -15.37 -7.30
CA ALA A 435 6.39 -14.68 -7.77
C ALA A 435 6.18 -13.24 -8.31
N PRO A 436 5.04 -12.88 -8.93
CA PRO A 436 4.83 -11.54 -9.50
C PRO A 436 4.92 -10.43 -8.45
N GLN A 437 4.68 -10.73 -7.18
CA GLN A 437 4.78 -9.76 -6.09
C GLN A 437 6.16 -9.08 -6.02
N THR A 438 7.24 -9.80 -6.32
CA THR A 438 8.60 -9.23 -6.37
C THR A 438 9.05 -8.93 -7.81
N GLY A 439 8.13 -9.04 -8.77
CA GLY A 439 8.42 -9.01 -10.21
C GLY A 439 8.05 -7.70 -10.90
N TYR A 440 7.39 -6.76 -10.22
CA TYR A 440 6.84 -5.53 -10.83
C TYR A 440 7.88 -4.70 -11.61
N PHE A 441 9.12 -4.64 -11.13
CA PHE A 441 10.19 -3.81 -11.72
C PHE A 441 11.22 -4.63 -12.52
N THR A 442 10.94 -5.91 -12.79
CA THR A 442 11.93 -6.82 -13.41
C THR A 442 11.98 -6.75 -14.95
N GLN A 443 11.08 -6.00 -15.57
CA GLN A 443 10.94 -5.92 -17.03
C GLN A 443 10.84 -4.45 -17.51
N PRO A 444 11.87 -3.62 -17.26
CA PRO A 444 11.83 -2.20 -17.61
C PRO A 444 11.79 -1.93 -19.12
N ASP A 445 12.27 -2.88 -19.94
CA ASP A 445 12.25 -2.80 -21.41
C ASP A 445 10.86 -2.98 -22.03
N ARG A 446 9.91 -3.51 -21.25
CA ARG A 446 8.56 -3.81 -21.73
C ARG A 446 7.62 -2.65 -21.43
N ASP A 447 7.38 -1.86 -22.47
CA ASP A 447 6.61 -0.62 -22.42
C ASP A 447 5.39 -0.63 -23.35
N ALA A 448 4.85 -1.82 -23.64
CA ALA A 448 3.64 -1.91 -24.45
C ALA A 448 2.42 -1.47 -23.63
N PRO A 449 1.34 -0.98 -24.26
CA PRO A 449 0.08 -0.71 -23.58
C PRO A 449 -0.36 -1.91 -22.74
N GLY A 450 -0.53 -1.69 -21.42
CA GLY A 450 -0.87 -2.73 -20.46
C GLY A 450 0.29 -3.26 -19.62
N ASP A 451 1.54 -2.97 -19.96
CA ASP A 451 2.71 -3.33 -19.15
C ASP A 451 2.85 -2.41 -17.92
N VAL A 452 3.52 -2.91 -16.86
CA VAL A 452 3.77 -2.13 -15.63
C VAL A 452 4.56 -0.85 -15.91
N ALA A 453 5.58 -0.92 -16.76
CA ALA A 453 6.43 0.25 -17.07
C ALA A 453 5.61 1.35 -17.74
N PHE A 454 4.77 0.99 -18.71
CA PHE A 454 3.85 1.90 -19.39
C PHE A 454 2.95 2.63 -18.39
N HIS A 455 2.27 1.88 -17.52
CA HIS A 455 1.37 2.46 -16.53
C HIS A 455 2.09 3.32 -15.49
N LEU A 456 3.29 2.93 -15.04
CA LEU A 456 4.07 3.74 -14.10
C LEU A 456 4.55 5.04 -14.75
N ARG A 457 5.03 5.01 -15.99
CA ARG A 457 5.45 6.20 -16.73
C ARG A 457 4.29 7.16 -16.95
N GLU A 458 3.14 6.64 -17.35
CA GLU A 458 1.90 7.41 -17.54
C GLU A 458 1.42 8.04 -16.23
N VAL A 459 1.40 7.28 -15.13
CA VAL A 459 0.90 7.77 -13.83
C VAL A 459 1.84 8.78 -13.19
N LEU A 460 3.15 8.56 -13.28
CA LEU A 460 4.13 9.48 -12.70
C LEU A 460 4.23 10.76 -13.51
N ALA A 461 4.11 10.67 -14.84
CA ALA A 461 4.16 11.80 -15.77
C ALA A 461 5.32 12.75 -15.43
N LEU A 462 6.54 12.18 -15.37
CA LEU A 462 7.71 12.88 -14.84
C LEU A 462 8.17 14.07 -15.69
N ASP A 463 7.86 14.04 -16.99
CA ASP A 463 8.14 15.12 -17.94
C ASP A 463 7.03 16.19 -17.98
N ASP A 464 5.92 15.97 -17.27
CA ASP A 464 4.83 16.94 -17.17
C ASP A 464 5.05 17.87 -15.96
N HIS A 465 5.24 19.15 -16.26
CA HIS A 465 5.44 20.20 -15.27
C HIS A 465 4.25 21.19 -15.21
N SER A 466 3.15 20.88 -15.89
CA SER A 466 1.99 21.76 -15.94
C SER A 466 1.39 22.00 -14.55
N GLY A 467 1.21 23.26 -14.18
CA GLY A 467 0.63 23.68 -12.90
C GLY A 467 1.53 23.51 -11.67
N LEU A 468 2.79 23.12 -11.82
CA LEU A 468 3.76 23.01 -10.71
C LEU A 468 4.46 24.32 -10.38
N ASP A 469 4.34 25.33 -11.24
CA ASP A 469 4.87 26.68 -11.07
C ASP A 469 4.38 27.33 -9.77
N VAL A 470 3.09 27.14 -9.45
CA VAL A 470 2.47 27.63 -8.21
C VAL A 470 3.22 27.14 -6.96
N SER A 471 3.76 25.92 -7.00
CA SER A 471 4.48 25.36 -5.85
C SER A 471 5.86 25.97 -5.65
N VAL A 472 6.52 26.41 -6.73
CA VAL A 472 7.84 27.06 -6.68
C VAL A 472 7.73 28.50 -6.19
N SER A 473 6.67 29.21 -6.58
CA SER A 473 6.41 30.60 -6.19
C SER A 473 5.58 30.74 -4.92
N ALA A 474 5.20 29.63 -4.27
CA ALA A 474 4.39 29.65 -3.07
C ALA A 474 5.11 30.34 -1.90
N PRO A 475 4.41 31.16 -1.09
CA PRO A 475 4.99 31.78 0.08
C PRO A 475 5.36 30.72 1.14
N GLU A 476 6.27 31.08 2.05
CA GLU A 476 6.69 30.19 3.12
C GLU A 476 5.59 30.10 4.20
N PRO A 477 5.40 28.92 4.82
CA PRO A 477 4.45 28.78 5.92
C PRO A 477 4.94 29.51 7.17
N ASP A 478 4.03 30.24 7.83
CA ASP A 478 4.27 30.84 9.13
C ASP A 478 3.87 29.86 10.24
N PRO A 479 4.82 29.36 11.07
CA PRO A 479 4.51 28.44 12.17
C PRO A 479 3.55 29.03 13.22
N ALA A 480 3.40 30.36 13.29
CA ALA A 480 2.47 31.02 14.21
C ALA A 480 0.99 30.83 13.81
N THR A 481 0.72 30.34 12.59
CA THR A 481 -0.64 30.09 12.09
C THR A 481 -1.31 28.87 12.73
N VAL A 482 -0.56 28.02 13.44
CA VAL A 482 -1.04 26.78 14.04
C VAL A 482 -1.39 26.99 15.51
N GLY A 483 -2.62 26.64 15.90
CA GLY A 483 -3.13 26.81 17.28
C GLY A 483 -2.63 25.76 18.28
N ARG A 484 -1.83 24.77 17.84
CA ARG A 484 -1.29 23.69 18.67
C ARG A 484 0.23 23.75 18.77
N VAL A 485 0.76 23.20 19.86
CA VAL A 485 2.20 22.90 19.97
C VAL A 485 2.50 21.79 18.97
N VAL A 486 3.00 22.15 17.78
CA VAL A 486 3.64 21.19 16.88
C VAL A 486 4.88 20.69 17.61
N TYR A 487 4.78 19.51 18.24
CA TYR A 487 5.92 18.91 18.93
C TYR A 487 7.04 18.76 17.92
N ARG A 488 8.10 19.54 18.15
CA ARG A 488 9.22 19.73 17.25
C ARG A 488 9.99 18.42 17.04
N SER A 489 9.60 17.64 16.02
CA SER A 489 10.58 16.88 15.22
C SER A 489 11.72 17.82 14.75
N TRP A 490 11.41 19.11 14.56
CA TRP A 490 12.30 20.28 14.40
C TRP A 490 13.50 20.42 15.38
N GLN A 491 13.54 19.73 16.53
CA GLN A 491 14.65 19.84 17.51
C GLN A 491 15.62 18.67 17.46
N ARG A 492 15.42 17.66 16.60
CA ARG A 492 16.29 16.47 16.58
C ARG A 492 17.61 16.65 15.83
N SER A 493 17.85 17.82 15.22
CA SER A 493 19.05 18.11 14.45
C SER A 493 19.86 19.31 14.95
N MET A 494 19.77 19.64 16.25
CA MET A 494 20.77 20.50 16.93
C MET A 494 21.68 19.68 17.82
#